data_AF-A0A947C396-F1
#
_entry.id   AF-A0A947C396-F1
#
_cell.length_a   1.000
_cell.length_b   1.000
_cell.length_c   1.000
_cell.angle_alpha   90.00
_cell.angle_beta   90.00
_cell.angle_gamma   90.00
#
_symmetry.space_group_name_H-M   'P 1'
#
loop_
_entity.id
_entity.type
_entity.pdbx_description
1 polymer ?
#
loop_
_entity_poly.entity_id
_entity_poly.type
_entity_poly.pdbx_seq_one_letter_code
_entity_poly.pdbx_strand_id
1 'polypeptide(L)' 'MRSYLSVALALIAGIIAGSIVNISIVYIGPYFIAPPDGVDMASAESLRANAHALHPKHYLFPLIAHAAGT' A
#
# COMPACT_ATOMS: atom_id res chain seq x y z
N MET A 1 -10.72 -33.60 4.13
CA MET A 1 -10.01 -32.86 5.19
C MET A 1 -8.82 -32.16 4.54
N ARG A 2 -8.75 -30.82 4.52
CA ARG A 2 -7.54 -30.13 4.03
C ARG A 2 -6.42 -30.35 5.04
N SER A 3 -5.22 -30.70 4.58
CA SER A 3 -4.09 -30.88 5.49
C SER A 3 -3.60 -29.53 6.01
N TYR A 4 -2.97 -29.50 7.17
CA TYR A 4 -2.35 -28.29 7.73
C TYR A 4 -1.33 -27.67 6.76
N LEU A 5 -0.62 -28.50 5.99
CA LEU A 5 0.30 -28.04 4.95
C LEU A 5 -0.42 -27.26 3.85
N SER A 6 -1.58 -27.75 3.37
CA SER A 6 -2.35 -27.04 2.35
C SER A 6 -2.88 -25.68 2.84
N VAL A 7 -3.21 -25.57 4.13
CA VAL A 7 -3.62 -24.29 4.74
C VAL A 7 -2.44 -23.33 4.83
N ALA A 8 -1.28 -23.81 5.32
CA ALA A 8 -0.07 -23.00 5.40
C ALA A 8 0.35 -22.47 4.02
N LEU A 9 0.34 -23.32 2.98
CA LEU A 9 0.65 -22.90 1.61
C LEU A 9 -0.36 -21.89 1.07
N ALA A 10 -1.65 -22.06 1.35
CA ALA A 10 -2.68 -21.10 0.94
C ALA A 10 -2.51 -19.73 1.62
N LEU A 11 -2.15 -19.71 2.91
CA LEU A 11 -1.86 -18.47 3.64
C LEU A 11 -0.64 -17.75 3.06
N ILE A 12 0.46 -18.48 2.83
CA ILE A 12 1.68 -17.92 2.23
C ILE A 12 1.37 -17.37 0.83
N ALA A 13 0.67 -18.14 0.00
CA ALA A 13 0.28 -17.71 -1.33
C ALA A 13 -0.61 -16.46 -1.28
N GLY A 14 -1.56 -16.39 -0.34
CA GLY A 14 -2.42 -15.23 -0.12
C GLY A 14 -1.64 -13.98 0.29
N ILE A 15 -0.69 -14.11 1.22
CA ILE A 15 0.17 -12.99 1.64
C ILE A 15 1.00 -12.47 0.46
N ILE A 16 1.61 -13.37 -0.32
CA ILE A 16 2.42 -13.00 -1.48
C ILE A 16 1.56 -12.31 -2.54
N ALA A 17 0.43 -12.92 -2.92
CA ALA A 17 -0.48 -12.36 -3.91
C ALA A 17 -1.04 -11.01 -3.46
N GLY A 18 -1.46 -10.89 -2.20
CA GLY A 18 -1.88 -9.64 -1.59
C GLY A 18 -0.78 -8.59 -1.71
N SER A 19 0.41 -8.87 -1.17
CA SER A 19 1.55 -7.94 -1.16
C SER A 19 1.87 -7.41 -2.56
N ILE A 20 1.81 -8.28 -3.59
CA ILE A 20 1.98 -7.88 -5.00
C ILE A 20 0.89 -6.89 -5.44
N VAL A 21 -0.37 -7.16 -5.11
CA VAL A 21 -1.49 -6.24 -5.43
C VAL A 21 -1.31 -4.90 -4.71
N ASN A 22 -1.02 -4.90 -3.41
CA ASN A 22 -0.85 -3.68 -2.62
C ASN A 22 0.30 -2.82 -3.19
N ILE A 23 1.50 -3.40 -3.32
CA ILE A 23 2.66 -2.63 -3.77
C ILE A 23 2.47 -2.08 -5.19
N SER A 24 1.82 -2.85 -6.07
CA SER A 24 1.54 -2.42 -7.44
C SER A 24 0.62 -1.19 -7.47
N ILE A 25 -0.44 -1.19 -6.65
CA ILE A 25 -1.36 -0.05 -6.56
C ILE A 25 -0.64 1.18 -5.97
N VAL A 26 0.20 0.99 -4.94
CA VAL A 26 1.00 2.08 -4.34
C VAL A 26 1.96 2.70 -5.36
N TYR A 27 2.66 1.90 -6.16
CA TYR A 27 3.58 2.42 -7.19
C TYR A 27 2.89 3.17 -8.32
N ILE A 28 1.67 2.76 -8.68
CA ILE A 28 0.92 3.37 -9.78
C ILE A 28 0.19 4.65 -9.32
N GLY A 29 -0.18 4.76 -8.04
CA GLY A 29 -0.90 5.92 -7.49
C GLY A 29 -0.32 7.30 -7.86
N PRO A 30 1.00 7.52 -7.74
CA PRO A 30 1.63 8.80 -8.08
C PRO A 30 1.43 9.28 -9.52
N TYR A 31 1.15 8.38 -10.47
CA TYR A 31 0.82 8.77 -11.85
C TYR A 31 -0.55 9.45 -11.98
N PHE A 32 -1.45 9.24 -11.01
CA PHE A 32 -2.79 9.82 -10.98
C PHE A 32 -2.90 10.96 -9.97
N ILE A 33 -2.27 10.80 -8.81
CA ILE A 33 -2.23 11.80 -7.74
C ILE A 33 -0.78 11.97 -7.34
N ALA A 34 -0.15 13.01 -7.88
CA ALA A 34 1.22 13.35 -7.54
C ALA A 34 1.37 13.62 -6.03
N PRO A 35 2.54 13.29 -5.44
CA PRO A 35 2.87 13.72 -4.09
C PRO A 35 2.90 15.25 -4.02
N PRO A 36 2.67 15.85 -2.83
CA PRO A 36 2.90 17.28 -2.65
C PRO A 36 4.36 17.65 -2.92
N ASP A 37 4.58 18.87 -3.40
CA ASP A 37 5.93 19.37 -3.71
C ASP A 37 6.86 19.28 -2.50
N GLY A 38 8.05 18.69 -2.70
CA GLY A 38 9.07 18.54 -1.66
C GLY A 38 8.76 17.49 -0.58
N VAL A 39 7.65 16.72 -0.72
CA VAL A 39 7.28 15.67 0.24
C VAL A 39 7.79 14.32 -0.23
N ASP A 40 8.61 13.69 0.60
CA ASP A 40 9.03 12.30 0.41
C ASP A 40 8.00 11.37 1.08
N MET A 41 7.16 10.75 0.27
CA MET A 41 6.10 9.84 0.72
C MET A 41 6.63 8.52 1.30
N ALA A 42 7.92 8.20 1.14
CA ALA A 42 8.56 7.01 1.71
C ALA A 42 9.24 7.29 3.07
N SER A 43 9.33 8.56 3.50
CA SER A 43 9.96 8.94 4.76
C SER A 43 8.93 9.32 5.82
N ALA A 44 8.94 8.61 6.94
CA ALA A 44 8.09 8.93 8.09
C ALA A 44 8.37 10.32 8.67
N GLU A 45 9.63 10.76 8.64
CA GLU A 45 10.06 12.08 9.10
C GLU A 45 9.52 13.19 8.18
N SER A 46 9.61 12.98 6.86
CA SER A 46 9.07 13.92 5.86
C SER A 46 7.55 14.03 5.96
N LEU A 47 6.84 12.90 6.08
CA LEU A 47 5.39 12.89 6.26
C LEU A 47 4.95 13.63 7.52
N ARG A 48 5.69 13.47 8.63
CA ARG A 48 5.41 14.16 9.89
C ARG A 48 5.63 15.67 9.77
N ALA A 49 6.73 16.10 9.16
CA ALA A 49 7.04 17.51 8.95
C ALA A 49 6.05 18.19 7.99
N ASN A 50 5.54 17.46 7.01
CA ASN A 50 4.68 17.96 5.95
C ASN A 50 3.21 17.51 6.09
N ALA A 51 2.77 17.12 7.28
CA ALA A 51 1.41 16.63 7.51
C ALA A 51 0.32 17.64 7.06
N HIS A 52 0.63 18.93 7.14
CA HIS A 52 -0.23 20.02 6.69
C HIS A 52 -0.42 20.08 5.16
N ALA A 53 0.51 19.52 4.37
CA ALA A 53 0.43 19.44 2.92
C ALA A 53 -0.29 18.15 2.43
N LEU A 54 -0.64 17.25 3.35
CA LEU A 54 -1.37 16.03 3.03
C LEU A 54 -2.88 16.28 3.07
N HIS A 55 -3.56 15.93 1.99
CA HIS A 55 -5.00 16.02 1.82
C HIS A 55 -5.57 14.61 1.66
N PRO A 56 -6.88 14.40 1.89
CA PRO A 56 -7.52 13.10 1.73
C PRO A 56 -7.20 12.37 0.42
N LYS A 57 -7.03 13.11 -0.68
CA LYS A 57 -6.64 12.54 -2.00
C LYS A 57 -5.31 11.78 -1.97
N HIS A 58 -4.33 12.20 -1.16
CA HIS A 58 -3.02 11.55 -1.07
C HIS A 58 -3.09 10.19 -0.34
N TYR A 59 -4.20 9.90 0.35
CA TYR A 59 -4.43 8.62 1.04
C TYR A 59 -5.29 7.65 0.23
N LEU A 60 -5.83 8.07 -0.92
CA LEU A 60 -6.76 7.25 -1.70
C LEU A 60 -6.11 5.95 -2.20
N PHE A 61 -4.96 6.05 -2.86
CA PHE A 61 -4.25 4.88 -3.38
C PHE A 61 -3.70 3.98 -2.27
N PRO A 62 -3.07 4.48 -1.19
CA PRO A 62 -2.72 3.65 -0.04
C PRO A 62 -3.91 2.90 0.56
N LEU A 63 -5.07 3.56 0.68
CA LEU A 63 -6.28 2.93 1.23
C LEU A 63 -6.81 1.82 0.31
N ILE A 64 -6.86 2.07 -1.00
CA ILE A 64 -7.29 1.07 -1.99
C ILE A 64 -6.30 -0.10 -2.05
N ALA A 65 -5.00 0.19 -2.03
CA ALA A 65 -3.94 -0.82 -2.00
C ALA A 65 -4.10 -1.76 -0.80
N HIS A 66 -4.34 -1.21 0.39
CA HIS A 66 -4.57 -1.99 1.59
C HIS A 66 -5.83 -2.85 1.50
N ALA A 67 -6.96 -2.24 1.13
CA ALA A 67 -8.23 -2.95 1.02
C ALA A 67 -8.21 -4.08 -0.01
N ALA A 68 -7.45 -3.92 -1.11
CA ALA A 68 -7.33 -4.92 -2.16
C ALA A 68 -6.22 -5.96 -1.91
N GLY A 69 -5.17 -5.60 -1.18
CA GLY A 69 -3.88 -6.30 -1.25
C GLY A 69 -3.12 -6.46 0.07
N THR A 70 -3.77 -6.36 1.23
CA THR A 70 -3.23 -6.51 2.62
C THR A 70 -3.21 -5.22 3.38
#